data_AF-A0A382JSP2-F1
#
_entry.id   AF-A0A382JSP2-F1
#
_cell.length_a   1.000
_cell.length_b   1.000
_cell.length_c   1.000
_cell.angle_alpha   90.00
_cell.angle_beta   90.00
_cell.angle_gamma   90.00
#
_symmetry.space_group_name_H-M   'P 1'
#
loop_
_entity.id
_entity.type
_entity.pdbx_description
1 polymer ?
#
loop_
_entity_poly.entity_id
_entity_poly.type
_entity_poly.pdbx_seq_one_letter_code
_entity_poly.pdbx_strand_id
1 'polypeptide(L)'
;MRSFILPKQVYFLFIFFLCTISIRGQFADDVFDKYTSVGQLGMTITNFGILGNGWNKINGEILPSCQYKQHTEVLREQVEYFSYAGLWIGGIVNGQRRVSTAIVDGVFEAGDEGFEYFAASGIDIKSSISSTSEDPMAQYYNPSAVSHQDFIIDFKDYGSSSNDDNEITNHNPLGIDIHLESYAWNFSYADAFVLLKYTITNRSQDDIEDLYAGFWADASVANFNYTDYYTPGGGFSW
;
A
#
# COMPACT_ATOMS: atom_id res chain seq x y z
N MET A 1 22.17 -69.81 -46.71
CA MET A 1 21.43 -68.54 -46.65
C MET A 1 21.34 -68.11 -45.19
N ARG A 2 22.27 -67.26 -44.73
CA ARG A 2 22.22 -66.65 -43.39
C ARG A 2 21.93 -65.17 -43.61
N SER A 3 20.77 -64.69 -43.18
CA SER A 3 20.41 -63.28 -43.18
C SER A 3 20.99 -62.60 -41.93
N PHE A 4 21.78 -61.55 -42.14
CA PHE A 4 22.23 -60.64 -41.09
C PHE A 4 21.19 -59.52 -40.95
N ILE A 5 20.64 -59.34 -39.75
CA ILE A 5 19.79 -58.19 -39.39
C ILE A 5 20.69 -57.23 -38.59
N LEU A 6 20.95 -56.04 -39.12
CA LEU A 6 21.61 -54.97 -38.37
C LEU A 6 20.62 -54.32 -37.40
N PRO A 7 21.02 -54.00 -36.15
CA PRO A 7 20.17 -53.24 -35.24
C PRO A 7 20.13 -51.75 -35.64
N LYS A 8 18.93 -51.18 -35.67
CA LYS A 8 18.70 -49.74 -35.91
C LYS A 8 19.25 -48.94 -34.72
N GLN A 9 20.21 -48.06 -34.96
CA GLN A 9 20.62 -47.05 -33.98
C GLN A 9 19.58 -45.93 -33.94
N VAL A 10 19.00 -45.69 -32.77
CA VAL A 10 18.08 -44.58 -32.49
C VAL A 10 18.92 -43.44 -31.91
N TYR A 11 19.01 -42.33 -32.63
CA TYR A 11 19.66 -41.11 -32.15
C TYR A 11 18.63 -40.27 -31.41
N PHE A 12 18.80 -40.09 -30.10
CA PHE A 12 18.01 -39.16 -29.29
C PHE A 12 18.61 -37.75 -29.45
N LEU A 13 17.89 -36.86 -30.13
CA LEU A 13 18.22 -35.44 -30.23
C LEU A 13 17.71 -34.74 -28.97
N PHE A 14 18.61 -34.37 -28.05
CA PHE A 14 18.26 -33.53 -26.91
C PHE A 14 18.22 -32.06 -27.35
N ILE A 15 17.02 -31.52 -27.55
CA ILE A 15 16.81 -30.07 -27.74
C ILE A 15 16.81 -29.44 -26.35
N PHE A 16 17.88 -28.73 -26.01
CA PHE A 16 17.91 -27.86 -24.83
C PHE A 16 17.08 -26.61 -25.12
N PHE A 17 15.87 -26.53 -24.57
CA PHE A 17 15.08 -25.32 -24.58
C PHE A 17 15.65 -24.38 -23.51
N LEU A 18 16.45 -23.39 -23.93
CA LEU A 18 16.84 -22.26 -23.08
C LEU A 18 15.60 -21.41 -22.86
N CYS A 19 14.86 -21.72 -21.80
CA CYS A 19 13.82 -20.85 -21.27
C CYS A 19 14.53 -19.62 -20.70
N THR A 20 14.45 -18.48 -21.37
CA THR A 20 14.85 -17.20 -20.78
C THR A 20 13.88 -16.91 -19.64
N ILE A 21 14.29 -17.25 -18.42
CA ILE A 21 13.62 -16.77 -17.21
C ILE A 21 13.78 -15.26 -17.24
N SER A 22 12.74 -14.54 -17.66
CA SER A 22 12.64 -13.12 -17.36
C SER A 22 12.47 -13.02 -15.86
N ILE A 23 13.53 -12.59 -15.17
CA ILE A 23 13.44 -12.20 -13.76
C ILE A 23 12.69 -10.87 -13.75
N ARG A 24 11.38 -10.90 -13.93
CA ARG A 24 10.50 -9.78 -13.56
C ARG A 24 9.92 -10.11 -12.19
N GLY A 25 10.61 -9.65 -11.16
CA GLY A 25 10.16 -9.69 -9.78
C GLY A 25 10.87 -8.57 -9.04
N GLN A 26 10.66 -7.33 -9.48
CA GLN A 26 11.30 -6.14 -8.89
C GLN A 26 10.47 -5.56 -7.74
N PHE A 27 9.15 -5.79 -7.79
CA PHE A 27 8.14 -5.33 -6.83
C PHE A 27 7.08 -6.42 -6.59
N ALA A 28 6.39 -6.34 -5.45
CA ALA A 28 5.19 -7.14 -5.20
C ALA A 28 3.99 -6.56 -5.96
N ASP A 29 2.93 -7.36 -6.13
CA ASP A 29 1.67 -6.84 -6.68
C ASP A 29 1.07 -5.79 -5.74
N ASP A 30 0.48 -4.76 -6.34
CA ASP A 30 -0.19 -3.69 -5.61
C ASP A 30 -1.44 -4.22 -4.89
N VAL A 31 -1.55 -3.87 -3.61
CA VAL A 31 -2.67 -4.18 -2.73
C VAL A 31 -3.32 -2.87 -2.33
N PHE A 32 -4.58 -2.68 -2.73
CA PHE A 32 -5.34 -1.44 -2.54
C PHE A 32 -6.78 -1.70 -2.06
N ASP A 33 -7.06 -2.91 -1.59
CA ASP A 33 -8.38 -3.38 -1.17
C ASP A 33 -8.46 -3.71 0.34
N LYS A 34 -7.49 -3.23 1.13
CA LYS A 34 -7.40 -3.48 2.58
C LYS A 34 -7.69 -2.21 3.36
N TYR A 35 -8.44 -2.34 4.45
CA TYR A 35 -8.82 -1.21 5.31
C TYR A 35 -9.02 -1.65 6.76
N THR A 36 -8.90 -0.72 7.71
CA THR A 36 -9.18 -0.99 9.12
C THR A 36 -10.68 -1.18 9.36
N SER A 37 -11.10 -2.35 9.83
CA SER A 37 -12.50 -2.72 9.99
C SER A 37 -12.93 -2.92 11.44
N VAL A 38 -11.99 -3.15 12.36
CA VAL A 38 -12.33 -3.50 13.76
C VAL A 38 -12.83 -2.31 14.59
N GLY A 39 -12.33 -1.10 14.32
CA GLY A 39 -12.70 0.13 15.03
C GLY A 39 -13.85 0.90 14.37
N GLN A 40 -14.16 2.08 14.90
CA GLN A 40 -15.07 3.05 14.30
C GLN A 40 -14.42 3.89 13.18
N LEU A 41 -13.09 3.97 13.12
CA LEU A 41 -12.37 4.62 12.01
C LEU A 41 -11.93 3.58 10.97
N GLY A 42 -12.56 3.64 9.80
CA GLY A 42 -12.19 2.88 8.62
C GLY A 42 -11.23 3.66 7.74
N MET A 43 -10.05 3.11 7.47
CA MET A 43 -9.06 3.74 6.62
C MET A 43 -8.43 2.70 5.70
N THR A 44 -8.56 2.90 4.39
CA THR A 44 -7.83 2.10 3.39
C THR A 44 -6.33 2.36 3.50
N ILE A 45 -5.54 1.30 3.43
CA ILE A 45 -4.07 1.37 3.43
C ILE A 45 -3.55 0.48 2.31
N THR A 46 -2.68 1.05 1.47
CA THR A 46 -2.05 0.34 0.35
C THR A 46 -0.66 -0.17 0.72
N ASN A 47 -0.16 -1.18 0.02
CA ASN A 47 1.21 -1.67 0.22
C ASN A 47 2.31 -0.81 -0.43
N PHE A 48 1.95 0.35 -0.96
CA PHE A 48 2.87 1.33 -1.57
C PHE A 48 2.70 2.73 -0.95
N GLY A 49 2.14 2.81 0.26
CA GLY A 49 2.21 4.00 1.10
C GLY A 49 1.07 5.02 0.97
N ILE A 50 0.11 4.78 0.08
CA ILE A 50 -1.13 5.57 -0.01
C ILE A 50 -2.12 5.13 1.08
N LEU A 51 -2.76 6.12 1.68
CA LEU A 51 -3.89 6.02 2.59
C LEU A 51 -5.14 6.55 1.87
N GLY A 52 -6.27 5.90 2.10
CA GLY A 52 -7.52 6.21 1.40
C GLY A 52 -7.60 5.60 0.01
N ASN A 53 -8.75 5.78 -0.65
CA ASN A 53 -9.02 5.21 -1.97
C ASN A 53 -9.70 6.21 -2.93
N GLY A 54 -9.84 7.47 -2.53
CA GLY A 54 -10.51 8.51 -3.33
C GLY A 54 -11.96 8.19 -3.66
N TRP A 55 -12.59 7.31 -2.87
CA TRP A 55 -13.93 6.76 -3.11
C TRP A 55 -14.08 6.04 -4.44
N ASN A 56 -12.98 5.55 -5.01
CA ASN A 56 -13.02 4.70 -6.18
C ASN A 56 -13.63 3.34 -5.84
N LYS A 57 -14.35 2.77 -6.81
CA LYS A 57 -14.93 1.44 -6.65
C LYS A 57 -13.85 0.38 -6.81
N ILE A 58 -13.56 -0.33 -5.72
CA ILE A 58 -12.71 -1.50 -5.69
C ILE A 58 -13.61 -2.73 -5.70
N ASN A 59 -13.53 -3.55 -6.75
CA ASN A 59 -14.36 -4.74 -6.93
C ASN A 59 -15.88 -4.47 -6.83
N GLY A 60 -16.32 -3.27 -7.22
CA GLY A 60 -17.73 -2.87 -7.21
C GLY A 60 -18.18 -2.13 -5.94
N GLU A 61 -17.33 -2.06 -4.91
CA GLU A 61 -17.63 -1.43 -3.62
C GLU A 61 -16.71 -0.23 -3.36
N ILE A 62 -17.20 0.76 -2.61
CA ILE A 62 -16.39 1.88 -2.14
C ILE A 62 -15.91 1.54 -0.73
N LEU A 63 -14.61 1.35 -0.57
CA LEU A 63 -13.99 1.15 0.75
C LEU A 63 -13.87 2.51 1.48
N PRO A 64 -13.79 2.54 2.82
CA PRO A 64 -13.65 3.78 3.55
C PRO A 64 -12.28 4.42 3.30
N SER A 65 -12.25 5.69 2.89
CA SER A 65 -10.96 6.39 2.71
C SER A 65 -10.38 6.77 4.07
N CYS A 66 -11.18 7.45 4.90
CA CYS A 66 -10.92 7.73 6.31
C CYS A 66 -12.27 8.02 6.99
N GLN A 67 -13.11 7.00 7.05
CA GLN A 67 -14.49 7.10 7.50
C GLN A 67 -14.60 6.89 9.00
N TYR A 68 -15.09 7.89 9.71
CA TYR A 68 -15.48 7.72 11.11
C TYR A 68 -16.93 7.22 11.21
N LYS A 69 -17.18 6.41 12.24
CA LYS A 69 -18.44 5.71 12.53
C LYS A 69 -18.87 4.72 11.44
N GLN A 70 -17.92 3.94 10.91
CA GLN A 70 -18.21 2.98 9.84
C GLN A 70 -19.29 1.93 10.18
N HIS A 71 -19.53 1.66 11.48
CA HIS A 71 -20.49 0.63 11.94
C HIS A 71 -21.86 1.15 12.39
N THR A 72 -22.15 2.45 12.25
CA THR A 72 -23.45 3.02 12.67
C THR A 72 -24.56 2.74 11.67
N GLU A 73 -25.78 2.51 12.15
CA GLU A 73 -26.99 2.47 11.30
C GLU A 73 -27.45 3.87 10.88
N VAL A 74 -26.98 4.92 11.58
CA VAL A 74 -27.36 6.30 11.33
C VAL A 74 -26.42 6.91 10.28
N LEU A 75 -26.71 6.68 9.00
CA LEU A 75 -25.85 7.05 7.85
C LEU A 75 -25.34 8.50 7.85
N ARG A 76 -26.14 9.44 8.36
CA ARG A 76 -25.74 10.86 8.52
C ARG A 76 -24.58 11.10 9.50
N GLU A 77 -24.16 10.08 10.24
CA GLU A 77 -23.03 10.14 11.16
C GLU A 77 -21.72 9.58 10.56
N GLN A 78 -21.78 8.95 9.38
CA GLN A 78 -20.61 8.45 8.66
C GLN A 78 -19.92 9.58 7.91
N VAL A 79 -18.74 9.99 8.36
CA VAL A 79 -18.02 11.13 7.80
C VAL A 79 -16.63 10.69 7.35
N GLU A 80 -16.31 10.98 6.10
CA GLU A 80 -14.97 10.83 5.52
C GLU A 80 -14.13 12.06 5.85
N TYR A 81 -12.86 11.86 6.21
CA TYR A 81 -11.95 12.95 6.59
C TYR A 81 -10.92 13.33 5.51
N PHE A 82 -10.63 12.43 4.57
CA PHE A 82 -9.82 12.71 3.39
C PHE A 82 -10.17 11.74 2.26
N SER A 83 -9.87 12.12 1.02
CA SER A 83 -9.97 11.27 -0.16
C SER A 83 -8.75 10.35 -0.26
N TYR A 84 -7.58 10.98 -0.16
CA TYR A 84 -6.27 10.38 -0.21
C TYR A 84 -5.35 11.10 0.77
N ALA A 85 -4.43 10.33 1.33
CA ALA A 85 -3.29 10.85 2.05
C ALA A 85 -2.08 9.97 1.77
N GLY A 86 -0.89 10.49 2.02
CA GLY A 86 0.34 9.76 1.77
C GLY A 86 1.51 10.36 2.51
N LEU A 87 2.46 9.51 2.85
CA LEU A 87 3.74 9.95 3.38
C LEU A 87 4.51 10.66 2.25
N TRP A 88 5.18 11.74 2.60
CA TRP A 88 6.28 12.29 1.79
C TRP A 88 7.51 12.42 2.67
N ILE A 89 8.67 12.13 2.09
CA ILE A 89 9.98 12.25 2.73
C ILE A 89 10.88 13.06 1.81
N GLY A 90 11.55 14.07 2.37
CA GLY A 90 12.52 14.87 1.65
C GLY A 90 13.83 14.99 2.41
N GLY A 91 14.91 15.24 1.69
CA GLY A 91 16.23 15.45 2.27
C GLY A 91 17.24 15.95 1.25
N ILE A 92 18.48 16.10 1.71
CA ILE A 92 19.61 16.49 0.88
C ILE A 92 20.54 15.28 0.73
N VAL A 93 20.76 14.83 -0.50
CA VAL A 93 21.68 13.72 -0.83
C VAL A 93 22.69 14.25 -1.82
N ASN A 94 23.98 14.16 -1.48
CA ASN A 94 25.08 14.69 -2.30
C ASN A 94 24.88 16.16 -2.73
N GLY A 95 24.35 17.00 -1.81
CA GLY A 95 24.07 18.41 -2.04
C GLY A 95 22.83 18.71 -2.89
N GLN A 96 22.07 17.69 -3.30
CA GLN A 96 20.84 17.84 -4.07
C GLN A 96 19.61 17.57 -3.20
N ARG A 97 18.58 18.41 -3.35
CA ARG A 97 17.27 18.14 -2.74
C ARG A 97 16.60 17.00 -3.48
N ARG A 98 16.16 16.00 -2.73
CA ARG A 98 15.40 14.85 -3.22
C ARG A 98 14.14 14.70 -2.38
N VAL A 99 13.06 14.27 -3.02
CA VAL A 99 11.76 14.04 -2.40
C VAL A 99 11.22 12.74 -2.97
N SER A 100 10.62 11.94 -2.10
CA SER A 100 9.85 10.76 -2.46
C SER A 100 8.47 10.90 -1.81
N THR A 101 7.39 10.72 -2.56
CA THR A 101 6.01 10.82 -2.07
C THR A 101 5.12 9.70 -2.57
N ALA A 102 4.14 9.31 -1.74
CA ALA A 102 3.16 8.29 -2.10
C ALA A 102 2.10 8.82 -3.09
N ILE A 103 1.75 10.11 -2.98
CA ILE A 103 0.71 10.75 -3.79
C ILE A 103 0.88 12.28 -3.78
N VAL A 104 0.38 12.94 -4.83
CA VAL A 104 0.21 14.39 -4.97
C VAL A 104 -1.16 14.72 -5.55
N ASP A 105 -1.53 16.00 -5.59
CA ASP A 105 -2.79 16.43 -6.19
C ASP A 105 -2.83 16.15 -7.71
N GLY A 106 -3.93 15.54 -8.18
CA GLY A 106 -4.23 15.38 -9.60
C GLY A 106 -3.49 14.26 -10.34
N VAL A 107 -2.73 13.40 -9.65
CA VAL A 107 -2.04 12.24 -10.23
C VAL A 107 -2.61 10.96 -9.61
N PHE A 108 -2.81 9.90 -10.40
CA PHE A 108 -3.49 8.68 -9.93
C PHE A 108 -2.94 7.36 -10.52
N GLU A 109 -1.95 7.43 -11.41
CA GLU A 109 -1.43 6.26 -12.12
C GLU A 109 -0.04 5.88 -11.59
N ALA A 110 0.20 4.59 -11.40
CA ALA A 110 1.51 4.09 -10.98
C ALA A 110 2.57 4.38 -12.05
N GLY A 111 3.70 4.97 -11.63
CA GLY A 111 4.79 5.35 -12.53
C GLY A 111 4.79 6.83 -12.96
N ASP A 112 3.78 7.60 -12.59
CA ASP A 112 3.75 9.05 -12.77
C ASP A 112 4.49 9.79 -11.63
N GLU A 113 4.91 11.03 -11.90
CA GLU A 113 5.50 11.94 -10.92
C GLU A 113 4.57 12.08 -9.70
N GLY A 114 5.11 11.87 -8.49
CA GLY A 114 4.32 11.88 -7.26
C GLY A 114 3.72 10.54 -6.83
N PHE A 115 3.98 9.43 -7.55
CA PHE A 115 3.70 8.04 -7.13
C PHE A 115 5.01 7.26 -7.06
N GLU A 116 5.83 7.59 -6.07
CA GLU A 116 7.27 7.28 -6.08
C GLU A 116 7.66 6.13 -5.15
N TYR A 117 6.68 5.51 -4.49
CA TYR A 117 6.87 4.34 -3.66
C TYR A 117 6.35 3.08 -4.33
N PHE A 118 7.09 1.99 -4.15
CA PHE A 118 6.80 0.69 -4.73
C PHE A 118 6.70 -0.38 -3.66
N ALA A 119 5.72 -1.27 -3.83
CA ALA A 119 5.52 -2.39 -2.92
C ALA A 119 6.73 -3.34 -2.89
N ALA A 120 7.30 -3.54 -1.70
CA ALA A 120 8.33 -4.55 -1.49
C ALA A 120 7.72 -5.93 -1.17
N SER A 121 6.53 -5.94 -0.57
CA SER A 121 5.77 -7.12 -0.19
C SER A 121 4.26 -6.86 -0.27
N GLY A 122 3.44 -7.91 -0.09
CA GLY A 122 2.01 -7.73 0.17
C GLY A 122 1.77 -7.16 1.58
N ILE A 123 0.50 -7.06 2.00
CA ILE A 123 0.16 -6.64 3.37
C ILE A 123 0.09 -7.88 4.26
N ASP A 124 0.96 -7.96 5.28
CA ASP A 124 0.82 -8.95 6.35
C ASP A 124 -0.21 -8.44 7.37
N ILE A 125 -1.14 -9.33 7.75
CA ILE A 125 -2.27 -9.00 8.62
C ILE A 125 -2.17 -9.85 9.88
N LYS A 126 -2.24 -9.20 11.04
CA LYS A 126 -2.29 -9.87 12.35
C LYS A 126 -3.45 -9.36 13.16
N SER A 127 -4.00 -10.22 14.01
CA SER A 127 -5.09 -9.87 14.90
C SER A 127 -4.92 -10.53 16.26
N SER A 128 -5.23 -9.79 17.32
CA SER A 128 -5.37 -10.37 18.66
C SER A 128 -6.73 -11.04 18.89
N ILE A 129 -7.70 -10.90 17.96
CA ILE A 129 -9.03 -11.52 18.09
C ILE A 129 -8.91 -13.02 17.83
N SER A 130 -9.32 -13.84 18.80
CA SER A 130 -9.15 -15.29 18.75
C SER A 130 -10.37 -16.07 18.28
N SER A 131 -11.53 -15.41 18.09
CA SER A 131 -12.79 -16.09 17.74
C SER A 131 -13.43 -15.52 16.47
N THR A 132 -13.57 -16.37 15.46
CA THR A 132 -14.25 -16.02 14.20
C THR A 132 -15.76 -15.83 14.36
N SER A 133 -16.35 -16.25 15.47
CA SER A 133 -17.74 -15.94 15.80
C SER A 133 -17.94 -14.48 16.22
N GLU A 134 -16.86 -13.80 16.62
CA GLU A 134 -16.88 -12.41 17.08
C GLU A 134 -16.56 -11.45 15.94
N ASP A 135 -15.51 -11.76 15.16
CA ASP A 135 -15.05 -10.90 14.08
C ASP A 135 -14.32 -11.72 12.98
N PRO A 136 -14.54 -11.45 11.68
CA PRO A 136 -13.80 -12.07 10.58
C PRO A 136 -12.27 -11.90 10.67
N MET A 137 -11.79 -10.87 11.35
CA MET A 137 -10.37 -10.60 11.57
C MET A 137 -9.67 -11.70 12.38
N ALA A 138 -10.43 -12.51 13.11
CA ALA A 138 -9.89 -13.66 13.85
C ALA A 138 -9.28 -14.75 12.94
N GLN A 139 -9.55 -14.73 11.63
CA GLN A 139 -8.84 -15.61 10.68
C GLN A 139 -7.33 -15.29 10.62
N TYR A 140 -6.95 -14.08 11.03
CA TYR A 140 -5.57 -13.59 11.11
C TYR A 140 -5.02 -13.64 12.55
N TYR A 141 -5.63 -14.46 13.42
CA TYR A 141 -5.23 -14.55 14.82
C TYR A 141 -3.74 -14.85 14.96
N ASN A 142 -3.04 -13.98 15.69
CA ASN A 142 -1.63 -14.12 15.99
C ASN A 142 -1.37 -13.65 17.43
N PRO A 143 -0.80 -14.50 18.31
CA PRO A 143 -0.53 -14.13 19.70
C PRO A 143 0.51 -13.01 19.85
N SER A 144 1.24 -12.66 18.79
CA SER A 144 2.16 -11.53 18.75
C SER A 144 1.56 -10.25 18.17
N ALA A 145 0.27 -10.23 17.83
CA ALA A 145 -0.43 -9.03 17.38
C ALA A 145 -0.43 -7.96 18.49
N VAL A 146 -0.24 -6.71 18.09
CA VAL A 146 -0.23 -5.54 18.98
C VAL A 146 -1.65 -5.04 19.23
N SER A 147 -2.51 -5.11 18.20
CA SER A 147 -3.89 -4.62 18.24
C SER A 147 -4.88 -5.66 17.72
N HIS A 148 -6.16 -5.28 17.65
CA HIS A 148 -7.20 -6.15 17.11
C HIS A 148 -7.08 -6.30 15.58
N GLN A 149 -6.40 -5.36 14.93
CA GLN A 149 -6.05 -5.45 13.51
C GLN A 149 -4.77 -4.68 13.25
N ASP A 150 -3.73 -5.42 12.92
CA ASP A 150 -2.43 -4.90 12.51
C ASP A 150 -2.29 -5.08 10.99
N PHE A 151 -1.84 -4.04 10.30
CA PHE A 151 -1.29 -4.17 8.96
C PHE A 151 0.20 -3.89 8.99
N ILE A 152 0.99 -4.76 8.39
CA ILE A 152 2.44 -4.67 8.33
C ILE A 152 2.84 -4.64 6.86
N ILE A 153 3.55 -3.59 6.49
CA ILE A 153 3.74 -3.19 5.10
C ILE A 153 5.17 -2.74 4.89
N ASP A 154 5.81 -3.25 3.84
CA ASP A 154 7.13 -2.81 3.40
C ASP A 154 7.06 -2.25 1.98
N PHE A 155 7.59 -1.05 1.79
CA PHE A 155 7.71 -0.38 0.50
C PHE A 155 8.99 0.44 0.44
N LYS A 156 9.37 0.88 -0.76
CA LYS A 156 10.64 1.57 -1.02
C LYS A 156 10.47 2.61 -2.12
N ASP A 157 11.37 3.59 -2.18
CA ASP A 157 11.31 4.66 -3.18
C ASP A 157 12.18 4.44 -4.42
N TYR A 158 12.71 3.23 -4.60
CA TYR A 158 13.67 2.93 -5.65
C TYR A 158 13.40 1.57 -6.32
N GLY A 159 13.90 1.42 -7.53
CA GLY A 159 13.82 0.21 -8.33
C GLY A 159 14.78 -0.90 -7.89
N SER A 160 15.66 -1.30 -8.80
CA SER A 160 16.62 -2.41 -8.64
C SER A 160 17.81 -2.03 -7.77
N SER A 161 18.14 -0.74 -7.70
CA SER A 161 19.22 -0.19 -6.88
C SER A 161 18.75 1.09 -6.20
N SER A 162 19.41 1.53 -5.13
CA SER A 162 19.00 2.70 -4.33
C SER A 162 19.02 4.04 -5.09
N ASN A 163 19.58 4.09 -6.30
CA ASN A 163 19.57 5.26 -7.18
C ASN A 163 18.72 5.04 -8.45
N ASP A 164 18.00 3.93 -8.54
CA ASP A 164 17.13 3.61 -9.69
C ASP A 164 15.75 4.25 -9.48
N ASP A 165 15.43 5.25 -10.30
CA ASP A 165 14.16 5.98 -10.30
C ASP A 165 13.00 5.18 -10.92
N ASN A 166 13.28 3.99 -11.44
CA ASN A 166 12.30 3.13 -12.11
C ASN A 166 11.54 3.84 -13.24
N GLU A 167 12.23 4.74 -13.96
CA GLU A 167 11.70 5.52 -15.09
C GLU A 167 10.58 6.52 -14.73
N ILE A 168 10.39 6.83 -13.44
CA ILE A 168 9.44 7.86 -13.02
C ILE A 168 10.00 9.25 -13.36
N THR A 169 9.20 10.04 -14.06
CA THR A 169 9.59 11.40 -14.46
C THR A 169 9.82 12.27 -13.22
N ASN A 170 10.93 13.01 -13.20
CA ASN A 170 11.35 13.91 -12.11
C ASN A 170 11.59 13.26 -10.74
N HIS A 171 11.55 11.93 -10.65
CA HIS A 171 11.90 11.21 -9.44
C HIS A 171 13.42 11.03 -9.31
N ASN A 172 13.95 11.36 -8.15
CA ASN A 172 15.34 11.08 -7.80
C ASN A 172 15.35 10.44 -6.41
N PRO A 173 15.43 9.10 -6.31
CA PRO A 173 15.26 8.39 -5.05
C PRO A 173 16.21 8.88 -3.94
N LEU A 174 15.69 8.87 -2.73
CA LEU A 174 16.50 8.95 -1.50
C LEU A 174 17.20 7.61 -1.23
N GLY A 175 16.67 6.51 -1.77
CA GLY A 175 17.22 5.16 -1.55
C GLY A 175 16.82 4.61 -0.19
N ILE A 176 15.54 4.76 0.17
CA ILE A 176 14.98 4.42 1.48
C ILE A 176 14.03 3.21 1.40
N ASP A 177 14.14 2.35 2.41
CA ASP A 177 13.10 1.37 2.75
C ASP A 177 12.18 1.99 3.81
N ILE A 178 10.89 1.73 3.68
CA ILE A 178 9.85 2.19 4.61
C ILE A 178 9.08 0.98 5.11
N HIS A 179 9.11 0.80 6.43
CA HIS A 179 8.29 -0.18 7.14
C HIS A 179 7.14 0.56 7.83
N LEU A 180 5.91 0.24 7.45
CA LEU A 180 4.69 0.79 8.01
C LEU A 180 3.95 -0.30 8.80
N GLU A 181 3.70 -0.01 10.07
CA GLU A 181 2.76 -0.76 10.90
C GLU A 181 1.54 0.11 11.19
N SER A 182 0.34 -0.37 10.85
CA SER A 182 -0.93 0.26 11.20
C SER A 182 -1.63 -0.56 12.28
N TYR A 183 -2.21 0.09 13.28
CA TYR A 183 -2.90 -0.57 14.38
C TYR A 183 -4.30 0.01 14.63
N ALA A 184 -5.28 -0.87 14.80
CA ALA A 184 -6.65 -0.51 15.12
C ALA A 184 -7.22 -1.39 16.26
N TRP A 185 -8.02 -0.77 17.14
CA TRP A 185 -8.68 -1.45 18.25
C TRP A 185 -10.20 -1.29 18.16
N ASN A 186 -10.93 -2.19 18.83
CA ASN A 186 -12.38 -2.13 19.01
C ASN A 186 -12.78 -1.85 20.47
N PHE A 187 -11.83 -1.43 21.31
CA PHE A 187 -12.15 -0.98 22.66
C PHE A 187 -12.89 0.35 22.59
N SER A 188 -13.94 0.53 23.40
CA SER A 188 -14.77 1.74 23.38
C SER A 188 -14.03 3.06 23.67
N TYR A 189 -12.82 3.00 24.21
CA TYR A 189 -11.95 4.15 24.46
C TYR A 189 -10.84 4.32 23.40
N ALA A 190 -10.72 3.40 22.44
CA ALA A 190 -9.66 3.35 21.44
C ALA A 190 -10.13 2.86 20.07
N ASP A 191 -11.40 3.09 19.73
CA ASP A 191 -12.01 2.67 18.46
C ASP A 191 -12.08 3.79 17.42
N ALA A 192 -11.79 5.05 17.80
CA ALA A 192 -11.94 6.23 16.94
C ALA A 192 -10.63 6.74 16.29
N PHE A 193 -9.59 5.91 16.22
CA PHE A 193 -8.33 6.27 15.57
C PHE A 193 -7.63 5.04 14.98
N VAL A 194 -6.70 5.29 14.06
CA VAL A 194 -5.73 4.31 13.56
C VAL A 194 -4.33 4.87 13.85
N LEU A 195 -3.47 4.06 14.45
CA LEU A 195 -2.08 4.45 14.69
C LEU A 195 -1.22 3.98 13.52
N LEU A 196 -0.47 4.91 12.91
CA LEU A 196 0.51 4.60 11.88
C LEU A 196 1.92 4.80 12.42
N LYS A 197 2.72 3.75 12.37
CA LYS A 197 4.12 3.73 12.83
C LYS A 197 5.01 3.48 11.63
N TYR A 198 5.81 4.48 11.27
CA TYR A 198 6.78 4.40 10.19
C TYR A 198 8.19 4.20 10.74
N THR A 199 8.92 3.26 10.14
CA THR A 199 10.38 3.13 10.31
C THR A 199 11.01 3.34 8.93
N ILE A 200 11.87 4.36 8.83
CA ILE A 200 12.53 4.74 7.58
C ILE A 200 13.99 4.32 7.68
N THR A 201 14.48 3.56 6.71
CA THR A 201 15.86 3.04 6.69
C THR A 201 16.57 3.49 5.43
N ASN A 202 17.67 4.22 5.56
CA ASN A 202 18.55 4.53 4.43
C ASN A 202 19.25 3.24 3.96
N ARG A 203 19.02 2.85 2.70
CA ARG A 203 19.65 1.71 2.02
C ARG A 203 20.68 2.14 0.99
N SER A 204 20.82 3.43 0.75
CA SER A 204 21.85 3.98 -0.13
C SER A 204 23.24 3.97 0.55
N GLN A 205 24.27 4.30 -0.23
CA GLN A 205 25.62 4.52 0.29
C GLN A 205 25.85 5.98 0.71
N ASP A 206 24.90 6.85 0.38
CA ASP A 206 24.99 8.29 0.58
C ASP A 206 24.25 8.68 1.85
N ASP A 207 24.76 9.68 2.57
CA ASP A 207 24.05 10.23 3.73
C ASP A 207 22.87 11.10 3.25
N ILE A 208 21.75 10.98 3.96
CA ILE A 208 20.59 11.86 3.79
C ILE A 208 20.65 12.93 4.88
N GLU A 209 21.06 14.13 4.49
CA GLU A 209 21.15 15.30 5.36
C GLU A 209 19.80 16.03 5.42
N ASP A 210 19.50 16.69 6.54
CA ASP A 210 18.27 17.47 6.75
C ASP A 210 17.00 16.72 6.35
N LEU A 211 16.79 15.52 6.91
CA LEU A 211 15.60 14.72 6.63
C LEU A 211 14.33 15.39 7.17
N TYR A 212 13.33 15.54 6.30
CA TYR A 212 11.98 15.97 6.63
C TYR A 212 11.00 14.87 6.24
N ALA A 213 9.96 14.68 7.07
CA ALA A 213 8.84 13.82 6.75
C ALA A 213 7.55 14.57 7.04
N GLY A 214 6.53 14.32 6.23
CA GLY A 214 5.20 14.86 6.45
C GLY A 214 4.14 14.04 5.75
N PHE A 215 2.90 14.47 5.92
CA PHE A 215 1.76 13.90 5.22
C PHE A 215 1.20 14.91 4.24
N TRP A 216 1.02 14.49 3.00
CA TRP A 216 0.10 15.14 2.09
C TRP A 216 -1.28 14.51 2.29
N ALA A 217 -2.33 15.34 2.24
CA ALA A 217 -3.71 14.87 2.30
C ALA A 217 -4.63 15.80 1.50
N ASP A 218 -5.48 15.20 0.68
CA ASP A 218 -6.67 15.87 0.15
C ASP A 218 -7.78 15.73 1.19
N ALA A 219 -7.88 16.74 2.08
CA ALA A 219 -8.81 16.80 3.20
C ALA A 219 -10.25 17.13 2.77
N SER A 220 -10.73 16.42 1.78
CA SER A 220 -12.12 16.46 1.31
C SER A 220 -13.04 15.81 2.34
N VAL A 221 -13.48 16.59 3.33
CA VAL A 221 -14.39 16.15 4.40
C VAL A 221 -15.82 16.12 3.90
N ALA A 222 -16.47 14.96 3.94
CA ALA A 222 -17.83 14.79 3.40
C ALA A 222 -18.62 13.63 4.05
N ASN A 223 -19.94 13.67 3.93
CA ASN A 223 -20.82 12.54 4.23
C ASN A 223 -21.54 12.08 2.96
N PHE A 224 -20.97 11.07 2.30
CA PHE A 224 -21.51 10.55 1.03
C PHE A 224 -22.83 9.80 1.17
N ASN A 225 -23.23 9.43 2.39
CA ASN A 225 -24.47 8.68 2.66
C ASN A 225 -25.66 9.58 3.03
N TYR A 226 -25.44 10.90 3.17
CA TYR A 226 -26.46 11.84 3.60
C TYR A 226 -26.54 13.12 2.76
N THR A 227 -25.40 13.66 2.34
CA THR A 227 -25.35 14.87 1.53
C THR A 227 -24.93 14.55 0.10
N ASP A 228 -25.62 15.15 -0.88
CA ASP A 228 -25.16 15.07 -2.27
C ASP A 228 -24.00 16.04 -2.50
N TYR A 229 -23.29 15.82 -3.60
CA TYR A 229 -22.13 16.61 -3.96
C TYR A 229 -22.43 18.07 -4.34
N TYR A 230 -23.69 18.38 -4.66
CA TYR A 230 -24.14 19.70 -5.12
C TYR A 230 -24.64 20.58 -3.97
N THR A 231 -24.85 20.01 -2.80
CA THR A 231 -25.35 20.72 -1.63
C THR A 231 -24.18 21.46 -0.96
N PRO A 232 -24.27 22.78 -0.72
CA PRO A 232 -23.23 23.49 0.02
C PRO A 232 -22.97 22.85 1.39
N GLY A 233 -21.71 22.44 1.63
CA GLY A 233 -21.32 21.67 2.83
C GLY A 233 -21.55 20.16 2.73
N GLY A 234 -21.96 19.66 1.56
CA GLY A 234 -22.32 18.26 1.31
C GLY A 234 -21.35 17.46 0.43
N GLY A 235 -20.48 18.16 -0.32
CA GLY A 235 -19.40 17.58 -1.12
C GLY A 235 -18.53 18.67 -1.74
N PHE A 236 -17.42 18.25 -2.34
CA PHE A 236 -16.27 19.04 -2.78
C PHE A 236 -16.58 20.51 -3.14
N SER A 237 -16.13 21.45 -2.31
CA SER A 237 -15.88 22.81 -2.78
C SER A 237 -14.44 22.86 -3.27
N TRP A 238 -14.24 22.81 -4.59
CA TRP A 238 -12.99 23.19 -5.25
C TRP A 238 -12.82 24.71 -5.23
#